data_AF-A0A0H2RRS4-F1
#
_entry.id   AF-A0A0H2RRS4-F1
#
_cell.length_a   1.000
_cell.length_b   1.000
_cell.length_c   1.000
_cell.angle_alpha   90.00
_cell.angle_beta   90.00
_cell.angle_gamma   90.00
#
_symmetry.space_group_name_H-M   'P 1'
#
loop_
_entity.id
_entity.type
_entity.pdbx_description
1 polymer ?
#
loop_
_entity_poly.entity_id
_entity_poly.type
_entity_poly.pdbx_seq_one_letter_code
_entity_poly.pdbx_strand_id
1 'polypeptide(L)'
;MLLESGSSSSIDDLLLATLTSSTYLDDDNRDDDATTIYSYCSTWSSNYTRSNLTGPGRNLGNLYSWMGSRLEQRLAKRVERSEARKYEEAVTVLRSKWRWIDVMFWSRDPKEHEKACTILLRCASIQVKAFETIIEHYVSRPSKVLSAFSRVFERRKQKFDDAVSSWRRPSVHYTFGWLYWYKQASLCLSSHRTMFLEAVADLDNVILPSKNFLRFEGLLKACSNVAEVHLAVRCTASYWNGNGVEDYILKKGFNDSALLTLTNGLIDYWELAIYRMVDLQSTWEHFIVSSNFVDGILASLQSVPLDKISNRRGHNALPKVLKSVFKLHYFLHSSRCGSLYYDSHGIFGRFWGALCHKYLANPKLAEIHRDMLRLEQKYARAMRRRFPWEKDSPMDNDEKARVGLSVYNAVSDSDSDSD
;
A
#
# COMPACT_ATOMS: atom_id res chain seq x y z
N MET A 1 -16.77 20.34 35.49
CA MET A 1 -16.72 19.05 34.77
C MET A 1 -16.09 19.33 33.40
N LEU A 2 -14.77 19.39 33.38
CA LEU A 2 -13.95 19.66 32.20
C LEU A 2 -13.50 18.29 31.67
N LEU A 3 -13.94 17.93 30.47
CA LEU A 3 -13.45 16.76 29.76
C LEU A 3 -12.06 17.11 29.24
N GLU A 4 -11.03 16.51 29.85
CA GLU A 4 -9.67 16.54 29.35
C GLU A 4 -9.63 15.86 27.98
N SER A 5 -9.25 16.63 26.97
CA SER A 5 -8.88 16.15 25.65
C SER A 5 -7.59 15.35 25.77
N GLY A 6 -7.71 14.04 25.94
CA GLY A 6 -6.59 13.10 25.90
C GLY A 6 -5.84 13.21 24.57
N SER A 7 -4.54 13.47 24.65
CA SER A 7 -3.62 13.61 23.53
C SER A 7 -3.62 12.36 22.65
N SER A 8 -3.96 12.51 21.37
CA SER A 8 -3.90 11.45 20.35
C SER A 8 -2.48 11.10 19.90
N SER A 9 -1.41 11.55 20.59
CA SER A 9 -0.03 11.39 20.15
C SER A 9 0.59 10.02 20.41
N SER A 10 -0.09 9.10 21.11
CA SER A 10 0.54 7.83 21.54
C SER A 10 0.53 6.70 20.50
N ILE A 11 -0.38 6.72 19.51
CA ILE A 11 -0.52 5.62 18.55
C ILE A 11 0.41 5.82 17.35
N ASP A 12 0.50 7.05 16.85
CA ASP A 12 1.40 7.37 15.73
C ASP A 12 2.87 7.17 16.11
N ASP A 13 3.27 7.48 17.34
CA ASP A 13 4.64 7.26 17.83
C ASP A 13 4.98 5.76 17.99
N LEU A 14 4.03 4.94 18.45
CA LEU A 14 4.21 3.49 18.58
C LEU A 14 4.26 2.80 17.20
N LEU A 15 3.46 3.30 16.25
CA LEU A 15 3.47 2.86 14.86
C LEU A 15 4.75 3.30 14.16
N LEU A 16 5.21 4.54 14.39
CA LEU A 16 6.52 4.99 13.92
C LEU A 16 7.60 4.10 14.50
N ALA A 17 7.64 3.80 15.80
CA ALA A 17 8.65 2.93 16.41
C ALA A 17 8.66 1.49 15.83
N THR A 18 7.47 0.94 15.56
CA THR A 18 7.34 -0.41 14.98
C THR A 18 7.72 -0.44 13.50
N LEU A 19 7.42 0.63 12.76
CA LEU A 19 7.68 0.77 11.33
C LEU A 19 9.01 1.46 10.99
N THR A 20 9.70 2.05 11.98
CA THR A 20 11.12 2.47 11.93
C THR A 20 12.04 1.32 12.29
N SER A 21 11.58 0.35 13.11
CA SER A 21 12.27 -0.95 13.21
C SER A 21 12.14 -1.78 11.92
N SER A 22 11.14 -1.46 11.08
CA SER A 22 11.10 -1.80 9.67
C SER A 22 11.89 -0.72 8.91
N THR A 23 12.66 -1.06 7.90
CA THR A 23 13.58 -0.15 7.18
C THR A 23 12.89 0.97 6.38
N TYR A 24 11.63 1.32 6.69
CA TYR A 24 10.77 2.17 5.88
C TYR A 24 11.09 3.67 6.01
N LEU A 25 11.67 4.12 7.13
CA LEU A 25 11.94 5.54 7.42
C LEU A 25 13.44 5.87 7.56
N ASP A 26 14.31 4.88 7.78
CA ASP A 26 15.75 5.13 7.93
C ASP A 26 16.44 5.62 6.65
N ASP A 27 15.86 5.34 5.48
CA ASP A 27 16.42 5.75 4.18
C ASP A 27 16.16 7.24 3.85
N ASP A 28 15.17 7.86 4.48
CA ASP A 28 14.74 9.26 4.19
C ASP A 28 15.48 10.30 5.06
N ASN A 29 16.26 9.84 6.05
CA ASN A 29 16.96 10.71 7.01
C ASN A 29 18.43 10.98 6.64
N ARG A 30 18.89 10.56 5.45
CA ARG A 30 20.32 10.63 5.08
C ARG A 30 20.73 11.79 4.16
N ASP A 31 19.79 12.58 3.63
CA ASP A 31 20.11 13.49 2.51
C ASP A 31 19.96 15.01 2.77
N ASP A 32 19.64 15.49 3.98
CA ASP A 32 19.31 16.92 4.20
C ASP A 32 20.28 17.75 5.07
N ASP A 33 21.49 17.27 5.35
CA ASP A 33 22.50 18.03 6.14
C ASP A 33 23.60 18.66 5.27
N ALA A 34 23.20 19.32 4.17
CA ALA A 34 24.06 20.16 3.35
C ALA A 34 23.53 21.60 3.25
N THR A 35 23.28 22.23 4.40
CA THR A 35 23.04 23.68 4.50
C THR A 35 24.35 24.45 4.28
N THR A 36 24.83 24.47 3.03
CA THR A 36 25.82 25.46 2.60
C THR A 36 25.08 26.75 2.25
N ILE A 37 24.92 27.60 3.26
CA ILE A 37 24.46 28.99 3.13
C ILE A 37 25.44 29.73 2.22
N TYR A 38 25.07 29.94 0.96
CA TYR A 38 25.77 30.86 0.07
C TYR A 38 24.85 32.04 -0.26
N SER A 39 24.76 32.97 0.69
CA SER A 39 24.20 34.31 0.47
C SER A 39 25.22 35.14 -0.33
N TYR A 40 25.19 35.00 -1.66
CA TYR A 40 25.84 35.95 -2.55
C TYR A 40 24.80 36.99 -2.99
N CYS A 41 24.55 37.95 -2.10
CA CYS A 41 23.87 39.20 -2.44
C CYS A 41 24.76 39.99 -3.40
N SER A 42 24.71 39.66 -4.69
CA SER A 42 25.18 40.55 -5.74
C SER A 42 24.42 41.86 -5.64
N THR A 43 25.06 42.86 -5.04
CA THR A 43 24.63 44.24 -5.06
C THR A 43 24.78 44.70 -6.50
N TRP A 44 23.77 44.43 -7.33
CA TRP A 44 23.63 45.07 -8.62
C TRP A 44 23.52 46.56 -8.32
N SER A 45 24.61 47.31 -8.52
CA SER A 45 24.60 48.76 -8.48
C SER A 45 23.75 49.21 -9.65
N SER A 46 22.45 49.31 -9.40
CA SER A 46 21.63 50.20 -10.20
C SER A 46 22.28 51.57 -10.02
N ASN A 47 22.83 52.11 -11.10
CA ASN A 47 22.86 53.55 -11.29
C ASN A 47 21.39 54.00 -11.37
N TYR A 48 20.68 53.88 -10.26
CA TYR A 48 19.42 54.49 -9.99
C TYR A 48 19.76 55.97 -9.92
N THR A 49 19.42 56.68 -10.98
CA THR A 49 19.42 58.13 -11.04
C THR A 49 18.89 58.64 -9.70
N ARG A 50 19.75 59.34 -8.94
CA ARG A 50 19.46 59.87 -7.60
C ARG A 50 18.31 60.89 -7.72
N SER A 51 17.08 60.42 -7.79
CA SER A 51 15.86 61.18 -8.10
C SER A 51 15.22 61.80 -6.86
N ASN A 52 16.05 62.27 -5.92
CA ASN A 52 15.61 63.01 -4.74
C ASN A 52 15.54 64.53 -4.98
N LEU A 53 15.54 64.97 -6.24
CA LEU A 53 15.15 66.33 -6.60
C LEU A 53 13.62 66.38 -6.73
N THR A 54 12.99 67.25 -5.95
CA THR A 54 11.56 67.56 -5.99
C THR A 54 11.22 68.09 -7.38
N GLY A 55 10.75 67.22 -8.26
CA GLY A 55 10.49 67.56 -9.65
C GLY A 55 9.32 66.75 -10.23
N PRO A 56 8.61 67.28 -11.24
CA PRO A 56 7.42 66.66 -11.82
C PRO A 56 7.65 65.22 -12.31
N GLY A 57 8.89 64.85 -12.67
CA GLY A 57 9.26 63.48 -13.03
C GLY A 57 9.08 62.45 -11.91
N ARG A 58 9.19 62.83 -10.63
CA ARG A 58 9.00 61.91 -9.49
C ARG A 58 7.53 61.53 -9.30
N ASN A 59 6.62 62.47 -9.51
CA ASN A 59 5.18 62.21 -9.46
C ASN A 59 4.77 61.26 -10.59
N LEU A 60 5.35 61.44 -11.79
CA LEU A 60 5.12 60.56 -12.93
C LEU A 60 5.67 59.15 -12.68
N GLY A 61 6.90 59.02 -12.17
CA GLY A 61 7.50 57.74 -11.81
C GLY A 61 6.69 56.98 -10.76
N ASN A 62 6.29 57.65 -9.68
CA ASN A 62 5.42 57.05 -8.65
C ASN A 62 4.07 56.60 -9.21
N LEU A 63 3.47 57.38 -10.12
CA LEU A 63 2.22 57.02 -10.77
C LEU A 63 2.39 55.73 -11.60
N TYR A 64 3.44 55.62 -12.40
CA TYR A 64 3.71 54.42 -13.20
C TYR A 64 4.02 53.20 -12.33
N SER A 65 4.86 53.34 -11.29
CA SER A 65 5.13 52.23 -10.36
C SER A 65 3.86 51.75 -9.65
N TRP A 66 3.00 52.68 -9.24
CA TRP A 66 1.72 52.34 -8.62
C TRP A 66 0.75 51.66 -9.61
N MET A 67 0.67 52.16 -10.84
CA MET A 67 -0.15 51.54 -11.89
C MET A 67 0.36 50.14 -12.26
N GLY A 68 1.70 49.97 -12.37
CA GLY A 68 2.34 48.69 -12.60
C GLY A 68 2.02 47.69 -11.49
N SER A 69 2.24 48.07 -10.24
CA SER A 69 1.94 47.21 -9.09
C SER A 69 0.45 46.81 -9.02
N ARG A 70 -0.48 47.74 -9.29
CA ARG A 70 -1.92 47.40 -9.36
C ARG A 70 -2.28 46.47 -10.53
N LEU A 71 -1.63 46.62 -11.68
CA LEU A 71 -1.84 45.74 -12.83
C LEU A 71 -1.31 44.34 -12.53
N GLU A 72 -0.09 44.24 -11.99
CA GLU A 72 0.54 42.98 -11.56
C GLU A 72 -0.34 42.25 -10.54
N GLN A 73 -0.82 42.94 -9.50
CA GLN A 73 -1.73 42.34 -8.51
C GLN A 73 -3.05 41.86 -9.13
N ARG A 74 -3.63 42.61 -10.08
CA ARG A 74 -4.87 42.19 -10.77
C ARG A 74 -4.65 40.99 -11.68
N LEU A 75 -3.52 40.94 -12.39
CA LEU A 75 -3.15 39.80 -13.23
C LEU A 75 -2.86 38.57 -12.37
N ALA A 76 -2.07 38.71 -11.31
CA ALA A 76 -1.81 37.66 -10.33
C ALA A 76 -3.11 37.09 -9.76
N LYS A 77 -4.05 37.94 -9.32
CA LYS A 77 -5.36 37.52 -8.80
C LYS A 77 -6.23 36.81 -9.85
N ARG A 78 -6.14 37.19 -11.13
CA ARG A 78 -6.85 36.51 -12.23
C ARG A 78 -6.26 35.14 -12.50
N VAL A 79 -4.92 35.03 -12.52
CA VAL A 79 -4.22 33.76 -12.68
C VAL A 79 -4.54 32.83 -11.50
N GLU A 80 -4.45 33.31 -10.27
CA GLU A 80 -4.77 32.56 -9.05
C GLU A 80 -6.22 32.03 -9.08
N ARG A 81 -7.20 32.87 -9.44
CA ARG A 81 -8.60 32.44 -9.58
C ARG A 81 -8.80 31.41 -10.70
N SER A 82 -8.07 31.55 -11.80
CA SER A 82 -8.15 30.60 -12.91
C SER A 82 -7.59 29.24 -12.50
N GLU A 83 -6.44 29.22 -11.81
CA GLU A 83 -5.82 28.00 -11.30
C GLU A 83 -6.68 27.36 -10.19
N ALA A 84 -7.26 28.15 -9.29
CA ALA A 84 -8.18 27.66 -8.27
C ALA A 84 -9.42 26.96 -8.88
N ARG A 85 -10.01 27.54 -9.93
CA ARG A 85 -11.14 26.93 -10.67
C ARG A 85 -10.75 25.62 -11.35
N LYS A 86 -9.60 25.60 -12.04
CA LYS A 86 -9.06 24.38 -12.68
C LYS A 86 -8.79 23.28 -11.68
N TYR A 87 -8.32 23.64 -10.49
CA TYR A 87 -8.10 22.72 -9.40
C TYR A 87 -9.43 22.19 -8.84
N GLU A 88 -10.41 23.05 -8.57
CA GLU A 88 -11.75 22.66 -8.11
C GLU A 88 -12.46 21.72 -9.10
N GLU A 89 -12.34 21.98 -10.40
CA GLU A 89 -12.84 21.10 -11.45
C GLU A 89 -12.14 19.73 -11.41
N ALA A 90 -10.80 19.70 -11.30
CA ALA A 90 -10.04 18.46 -11.21
C ALA A 90 -10.43 17.63 -9.97
N VAL A 91 -10.61 18.29 -8.82
CA VAL A 91 -11.09 17.66 -7.58
C VAL A 91 -12.51 17.11 -7.74
N THR A 92 -13.38 17.87 -8.42
CA THR A 92 -14.76 17.44 -8.70
C THR A 92 -14.76 16.18 -9.57
N VAL A 93 -13.93 16.15 -10.62
CA VAL A 93 -13.78 14.96 -11.48
C VAL A 93 -13.25 13.76 -10.68
N LEU A 94 -12.22 13.95 -9.85
CA LEU A 94 -11.65 12.87 -9.05
C LEU A 94 -12.65 12.31 -8.03
N ARG A 95 -13.42 13.16 -7.35
CA ARG A 95 -14.38 12.73 -6.30
C ARG A 95 -15.67 12.13 -6.85
N SER A 96 -16.31 12.81 -7.80
CA SER A 96 -17.65 12.43 -8.28
C SER A 96 -17.62 11.44 -9.44
N LYS A 97 -16.48 11.34 -10.11
CA LYS A 97 -16.35 10.75 -11.44
C LYS A 97 -15.04 9.97 -11.56
N TRP A 98 -14.60 9.27 -10.52
CA TRP A 98 -13.40 8.40 -10.61
C TRP A 98 -13.50 7.43 -11.78
N ARG A 99 -14.70 6.88 -12.06
CA ARG A 99 -14.99 6.07 -13.27
C ARG A 99 -14.66 6.77 -14.59
N TRP A 100 -14.70 8.09 -14.65
CA TRP A 100 -14.31 8.83 -15.85
C TRP A 100 -12.80 8.82 -16.07
N ILE A 101 -12.01 8.85 -15.00
CA ILE A 101 -10.55 8.68 -15.09
C ILE A 101 -10.25 7.28 -15.62
N ASP A 102 -10.99 6.26 -15.16
CA ASP A 102 -10.92 4.92 -15.77
C ASP A 102 -11.21 5.02 -17.26
N VAL A 103 -12.38 5.52 -17.66
CA VAL A 103 -12.78 5.62 -19.08
C VAL A 103 -11.71 6.32 -19.92
N MET A 104 -11.08 7.38 -19.39
CA MET A 104 -9.96 8.04 -20.06
C MET A 104 -8.79 7.08 -20.26
N PHE A 105 -8.31 6.38 -19.22
CA PHE A 105 -7.23 5.38 -19.35
C PHE A 105 -7.61 4.12 -20.14
N TRP A 106 -8.91 3.80 -20.28
CA TRP A 106 -9.43 2.74 -21.12
C TRP A 106 -9.55 3.13 -22.59
N SER A 107 -9.50 4.44 -22.90
CA SER A 107 -9.50 4.96 -24.25
C SER A 107 -8.33 4.40 -25.07
N ARG A 108 -8.51 4.41 -26.40
CA ARG A 108 -7.40 4.18 -27.35
C ARG A 108 -6.64 5.46 -27.65
N ASP A 109 -7.21 6.62 -27.32
CA ASP A 109 -6.60 7.91 -27.59
C ASP A 109 -5.56 8.27 -26.52
N PRO A 110 -4.26 8.39 -26.87
CA PRO A 110 -3.23 8.81 -25.93
C PRO A 110 -3.46 10.20 -25.32
N LYS A 111 -4.25 11.07 -25.97
CA LYS A 111 -4.58 12.40 -25.44
C LYS A 111 -5.53 12.32 -24.24
N GLU A 112 -6.45 11.36 -24.21
CA GLU A 112 -7.31 11.15 -23.04
C GLU A 112 -6.49 10.62 -21.86
N HIS A 113 -5.46 9.80 -22.09
CA HIS A 113 -4.53 9.40 -21.02
C HIS A 113 -3.78 10.61 -20.44
N GLU A 114 -3.25 11.49 -21.29
CA GLU A 114 -2.57 12.71 -20.84
C GLU A 114 -3.50 13.66 -20.08
N LYS A 115 -4.77 13.73 -20.47
CA LYS A 115 -5.81 14.49 -19.77
C LYS A 115 -6.06 13.92 -18.39
N ALA A 116 -6.19 12.60 -18.26
CA ALA A 116 -6.28 11.92 -16.97
C ALA A 116 -5.05 12.19 -16.08
N CYS A 117 -3.84 12.03 -16.61
CA CYS A 117 -2.59 12.37 -15.92
C CYS A 117 -2.58 13.85 -15.48
N THR A 118 -3.04 14.78 -16.32
CA THR A 118 -3.10 16.20 -15.99
C THR A 118 -4.03 16.49 -14.81
N ILE A 119 -5.20 15.82 -14.75
CA ILE A 119 -6.15 15.90 -13.64
C ILE A 119 -5.49 15.36 -12.36
N LEU A 120 -4.88 14.18 -12.44
CA LEU A 120 -4.21 13.53 -11.30
C LEU A 120 -3.06 14.38 -10.74
N LEU A 121 -2.20 14.93 -11.59
CA LEU A 121 -1.09 15.82 -11.16
C LEU A 121 -1.59 17.08 -10.46
N ARG A 122 -2.75 17.63 -10.86
CA ARG A 122 -3.33 18.79 -10.18
C ARG A 122 -3.84 18.42 -8.78
N CYS A 123 -4.43 17.23 -8.63
CA CYS A 123 -4.96 16.75 -7.36
C CYS A 123 -3.89 16.19 -6.40
N ALA A 124 -2.73 15.75 -6.92
CA ALA A 124 -1.65 15.12 -6.17
C ALA A 124 -1.13 15.99 -5.00
N SER A 125 -1.19 17.31 -5.12
CA SER A 125 -0.73 18.24 -4.08
C SER A 125 -1.55 18.19 -2.78
N ILE A 126 -2.76 17.62 -2.80
CA ILE A 126 -3.73 17.74 -1.69
C ILE A 126 -4.44 16.41 -1.38
N GLN A 127 -4.34 15.35 -2.20
CA GLN A 127 -5.22 14.17 -2.05
C GLN A 127 -4.51 12.82 -2.16
N VAL A 128 -4.58 12.04 -1.07
CA VAL A 128 -4.29 10.60 -1.05
C VAL A 128 -5.01 9.87 -2.18
N LYS A 129 -6.24 10.27 -2.50
CA LYS A 129 -7.02 9.64 -3.57
C LYS A 129 -6.36 9.75 -4.95
N ALA A 130 -5.64 10.84 -5.22
CA ALA A 130 -4.91 10.97 -6.47
C ALA A 130 -3.76 9.96 -6.55
N PHE A 131 -3.04 9.73 -5.44
CA PHE A 131 -1.98 8.73 -5.35
C PHE A 131 -2.53 7.31 -5.54
N GLU A 132 -3.62 6.97 -4.86
CA GLU A 132 -4.32 5.69 -5.04
C GLU A 132 -4.65 5.45 -6.51
N THR A 133 -5.28 6.43 -7.17
CA THR A 133 -5.68 6.30 -8.58
C THR A 133 -4.46 6.22 -9.52
N ILE A 134 -3.36 6.92 -9.23
CA ILE A 134 -2.10 6.75 -9.97
C ILE A 134 -1.61 5.30 -9.85
N ILE A 135 -1.59 4.76 -8.64
CA ILE A 135 -1.11 3.40 -8.37
C ILE A 135 -2.02 2.35 -9.02
N GLU A 136 -3.34 2.47 -8.87
CA GLU A 136 -4.32 1.54 -9.45
C GLU A 136 -4.19 1.45 -10.98
N HIS A 137 -4.09 2.61 -11.65
CA HIS A 137 -3.89 2.62 -13.10
C HIS A 137 -2.50 2.16 -13.50
N TYR A 138 -1.47 2.54 -12.75
CA TYR A 138 -0.11 2.08 -13.00
C TYR A 138 -0.04 0.56 -12.90
N VAL A 139 -0.55 -0.03 -11.83
CA VAL A 139 -0.60 -1.49 -11.65
C VAL A 139 -1.32 -2.14 -12.83
N SER A 140 -2.46 -1.61 -13.24
CA SER A 140 -3.27 -2.18 -14.33
C SER A 140 -2.65 -2.04 -15.73
N ARG A 141 -1.86 -0.99 -15.97
CA ARG A 141 -1.34 -0.60 -17.30
C ARG A 141 -0.02 0.17 -17.22
N PRO A 142 1.07 -0.42 -16.68
CA PRO A 142 2.29 0.31 -16.37
C PRO A 142 2.83 1.16 -17.53
N SER A 143 3.00 0.56 -18.71
CA SER A 143 3.57 1.23 -19.89
C SER A 143 2.70 2.38 -20.38
N LYS A 144 1.37 2.23 -20.38
CA LYS A 144 0.46 3.28 -20.86
C LYS A 144 0.46 4.48 -19.92
N VAL A 145 0.45 4.22 -18.61
CA VAL A 145 0.46 5.27 -17.59
C VAL A 145 1.79 6.02 -17.61
N LEU A 146 2.91 5.30 -17.57
CA LEU A 146 4.26 5.89 -17.65
C LEU A 146 4.42 6.74 -18.90
N SER A 147 4.02 6.22 -20.06
CA SER A 147 4.10 6.93 -21.33
C SER A 147 3.26 8.22 -21.33
N ALA A 148 2.06 8.18 -20.74
CA ALA A 148 1.20 9.36 -20.64
C ALA A 148 1.76 10.42 -19.70
N PHE A 149 2.24 10.03 -18.51
CA PHE A 149 2.91 10.97 -17.60
C PHE A 149 4.17 11.57 -18.24
N SER A 150 4.99 10.76 -18.91
CA SER A 150 6.20 11.23 -19.61
C SER A 150 5.88 12.36 -20.59
N ARG A 151 4.88 12.18 -21.46
CA ARG A 151 4.44 13.22 -22.41
C ARG A 151 3.93 14.49 -21.71
N VAL A 152 3.23 14.34 -20.59
CA VAL A 152 2.76 15.50 -19.80
C VAL A 152 3.93 16.26 -19.18
N PHE A 153 4.93 15.57 -18.63
CA PHE A 153 6.12 16.18 -18.04
C PHE A 153 7.02 16.84 -19.08
N GLU A 154 7.25 16.18 -20.22
CA GLU A 154 7.97 16.74 -21.37
C GLU A 154 7.33 18.05 -21.84
N ARG A 155 5.99 18.08 -22.01
CA ARG A 155 5.26 19.28 -22.40
C ARG A 155 5.41 20.41 -21.39
N ARG A 156 5.48 20.08 -20.09
CA ARG A 156 5.68 21.05 -19.00
C ARG A 156 7.14 21.45 -18.82
N LYS A 157 8.08 20.82 -19.53
CA LYS A 157 9.53 20.96 -19.33
C LYS A 157 9.94 20.73 -17.88
N GLN A 158 9.30 19.76 -17.22
CA GLN A 158 9.52 19.43 -15.82
C GLN A 158 10.07 18.00 -15.72
N LYS A 159 11.04 17.75 -14.82
CA LYS A 159 11.48 16.39 -14.53
C LYS A 159 10.47 15.71 -13.60
N PHE A 160 10.38 14.38 -13.69
CA PHE A 160 9.54 13.58 -12.81
C PHE A 160 9.84 13.84 -11.34
N ASP A 161 11.11 13.78 -10.96
CA ASP A 161 11.54 13.87 -9.57
C ASP A 161 11.22 15.26 -8.98
N ASP A 162 11.40 16.33 -9.77
CA ASP A 162 11.01 17.70 -9.39
C ASP A 162 9.49 17.82 -9.17
N ALA A 163 8.69 17.12 -9.97
CA ALA A 163 7.24 17.15 -9.83
C ALA A 163 6.76 16.38 -8.61
N VAL A 164 7.29 15.17 -8.40
CA VAL A 164 6.94 14.30 -7.28
C VAL A 164 7.38 14.93 -5.95
N SER A 165 8.62 15.42 -5.87
CA SER A 165 9.14 16.09 -4.66
C SER A 165 8.30 17.32 -4.28
N SER A 166 7.74 18.04 -5.26
CA SER A 166 6.87 19.19 -5.01
C SER A 166 5.54 18.85 -4.31
N TRP A 167 5.13 17.58 -4.27
CA TRP A 167 3.91 17.16 -3.56
C TRP A 167 4.09 17.16 -2.04
N ARG A 168 5.33 17.00 -1.56
CA ARG A 168 5.68 17.05 -0.14
C ARG A 168 6.23 18.43 0.20
N ARG A 169 5.69 19.04 1.25
CA ARG A 169 6.17 20.32 1.79
C ARG A 169 7.07 20.05 3.00
N PRO A 170 8.30 20.58 3.05
CA PRO A 170 9.23 20.32 4.15
C PRO A 170 8.68 20.67 5.55
N SER A 171 7.77 21.63 5.64
CA SER A 171 7.20 22.12 6.90
C SER A 171 5.86 21.50 7.29
N VAL A 172 5.41 20.44 6.60
CA VAL A 172 4.12 19.79 6.87
C VAL A 172 4.36 18.40 7.42
N HIS A 173 3.80 18.12 8.59
CA HIS A 173 3.73 16.77 9.12
C HIS A 173 2.62 16.00 8.39
N TYR A 174 3.02 14.93 7.71
CA TYR A 174 2.11 14.04 7.00
C TYR A 174 1.81 12.81 7.85
N THR A 175 0.57 12.32 7.77
CA THR A 175 0.21 11.05 8.39
C THR A 175 0.96 9.91 7.71
N PHE A 176 1.15 8.80 8.43
CA PHE A 176 1.80 7.62 7.86
C PHE A 176 1.10 7.14 6.59
N GLY A 177 -0.24 7.08 6.59
CA GLY A 177 -1.02 6.69 5.41
C GLY A 177 -0.74 7.58 4.20
N TRP A 178 -0.64 8.89 4.40
CA TRP A 178 -0.27 9.82 3.31
C TRP A 178 1.13 9.50 2.77
N LEU A 179 2.12 9.31 3.65
CA LEU A 179 3.50 8.99 3.26
C LEU A 179 3.59 7.65 2.52
N TYR A 180 2.82 6.65 2.93
CA TYR A 180 2.71 5.36 2.24
C TYR A 180 2.25 5.54 0.80
N TRP A 181 1.12 6.20 0.59
CA TRP A 181 0.56 6.42 -0.75
C TRP A 181 1.44 7.32 -1.61
N TYR A 182 2.03 8.35 -1.02
CA TYR A 182 3.02 9.20 -1.67
C TYR A 182 4.21 8.38 -2.17
N LYS A 183 4.84 7.56 -1.32
CA LYS A 183 6.00 6.73 -1.71
C LYS A 183 5.65 5.74 -2.82
N GLN A 184 4.48 5.11 -2.74
CA GLN A 184 4.00 4.20 -3.80
C GLN A 184 3.79 4.93 -5.13
N ALA A 185 3.09 6.06 -5.13
CA ALA A 185 2.86 6.84 -6.35
C ALA A 185 4.16 7.42 -6.92
N SER A 186 5.08 7.82 -6.06
CA SER A 186 6.43 8.28 -6.43
C SER A 186 7.20 7.18 -7.16
N LEU A 187 7.18 5.96 -6.63
CA LEU A 187 7.80 4.79 -7.26
C LEU A 187 7.20 4.51 -8.65
N CYS A 188 5.86 4.57 -8.78
CA CYS A 188 5.16 4.39 -10.05
C CYS A 188 5.53 5.43 -11.11
N LEU A 189 5.94 6.64 -10.70
CA LEU A 189 6.32 7.74 -11.59
C LEU A 189 7.83 7.99 -11.61
N SER A 190 8.63 7.09 -11.07
CA SER A 190 10.08 7.25 -11.05
C SER A 190 10.63 7.27 -12.47
N SER A 191 11.53 8.23 -12.74
CA SER A 191 12.29 8.25 -13.99
C SER A 191 13.41 7.20 -14.00
N HIS A 192 13.84 6.76 -12.83
CA HIS A 192 14.88 5.76 -12.67
C HIS A 192 14.30 4.36 -12.90
N ARG A 193 14.75 3.68 -13.96
CA ARG A 193 14.38 2.29 -14.25
C ARG A 193 15.10 1.35 -13.29
N THR A 194 14.37 0.83 -12.31
CA THR A 194 14.83 -0.29 -11.48
C THR A 194 14.49 -1.62 -12.16
N MET A 195 15.21 -2.69 -11.81
CA MET A 195 14.86 -4.05 -12.27
C MET A 195 13.41 -4.41 -11.94
N PHE A 196 12.87 -3.88 -10.84
CA PHE A 196 11.48 -4.05 -10.46
C PHE A 196 10.53 -3.40 -11.47
N LEU A 197 10.75 -2.13 -11.86
CA LEU A 197 9.89 -1.45 -12.83
C LEU A 197 9.94 -2.09 -14.22
N GLU A 198 11.08 -2.66 -14.60
CA GLU A 198 11.20 -3.47 -15.83
C GLU A 198 10.37 -4.75 -15.74
N ALA A 199 10.45 -5.48 -14.63
CA ALA A 199 9.64 -6.67 -14.39
C ALA A 199 8.13 -6.36 -14.33
N VAL A 200 7.74 -5.18 -13.86
CA VAL A 200 6.35 -4.69 -13.91
C VAL A 200 5.92 -4.42 -15.36
N ALA A 201 6.76 -3.78 -16.18
CA ALA A 201 6.44 -3.51 -17.58
C ALA A 201 6.23 -4.79 -18.39
N ASP A 202 6.94 -5.87 -18.07
CA ASP A 202 6.73 -7.19 -18.70
C ASP A 202 5.32 -7.76 -18.47
N LEU A 203 4.60 -7.29 -17.44
CA LEU A 203 3.22 -7.67 -17.18
C LEU A 203 2.20 -7.06 -18.15
N ASP A 204 2.53 -5.97 -18.86
CA ASP A 204 1.62 -5.32 -19.82
C ASP A 204 1.18 -6.26 -20.95
N ASN A 205 1.99 -7.27 -21.26
CA ASN A 205 1.72 -8.25 -22.31
C ASN A 205 0.87 -9.45 -21.81
N VAL A 206 0.49 -9.47 -20.53
CA VAL A 206 -0.22 -10.60 -19.93
C VAL A 206 -1.72 -10.42 -20.07
N ILE A 207 -2.38 -11.39 -20.71
CA ILE A 207 -3.84 -11.50 -20.70
C ILE A 207 -4.28 -11.86 -19.27
N LEU A 208 -4.99 -10.92 -18.63
CA LEU A 208 -5.51 -11.05 -17.28
C LEU A 208 -6.65 -12.08 -17.17
N PRO A 209 -6.77 -12.83 -16.04
CA PRO A 209 -5.77 -13.10 -15.00
C PRO A 209 -4.92 -14.37 -15.32
N SER A 210 -3.65 -14.38 -14.92
CA SER A 210 -2.72 -15.49 -15.19
C SER A 210 -2.84 -16.64 -14.19
N LYS A 211 -2.78 -17.89 -14.71
CA LYS A 211 -2.78 -19.14 -13.94
C LYS A 211 -1.47 -19.48 -13.24
N ASN A 212 -0.35 -18.92 -13.69
CA ASN A 212 0.97 -19.44 -13.32
C ASN A 212 1.71 -18.48 -12.38
N PHE A 213 1.82 -18.87 -11.11
CA PHE A 213 2.58 -18.14 -10.09
C PHE A 213 4.03 -17.86 -10.50
N LEU A 214 4.65 -18.74 -11.30
CA LEU A 214 6.03 -18.58 -11.79
C LEU A 214 6.24 -17.26 -12.54
N ARG A 215 5.19 -16.66 -13.13
CA ARG A 215 5.28 -15.36 -13.80
C ARG A 215 5.61 -14.20 -12.86
N PHE A 216 5.26 -14.32 -11.59
CA PHE A 216 5.55 -13.31 -10.57
C PHE A 216 6.92 -13.52 -9.91
N GLU A 217 7.64 -14.62 -10.23
CA GLU A 217 8.96 -14.89 -9.63
C GLU A 217 9.95 -13.76 -9.90
N GLY A 218 10.04 -13.29 -11.16
CA GLY A 218 10.94 -12.20 -11.55
C GLY A 218 10.59 -10.90 -10.82
N LEU A 219 9.31 -10.54 -10.81
CA LEU A 219 8.79 -9.36 -10.11
C LEU A 219 9.16 -9.38 -8.62
N LEU A 220 8.85 -10.48 -7.93
CA LEU A 220 9.06 -10.61 -6.49
C LEU A 220 10.56 -10.65 -6.12
N LYS A 221 11.41 -11.23 -6.97
CA LYS A 221 12.87 -11.25 -6.75
C LYS A 221 13.55 -9.93 -7.08
N ALA A 222 12.94 -9.11 -7.92
CA ALA A 222 13.48 -7.79 -8.28
C ALA A 222 13.23 -6.73 -7.20
N CYS A 223 12.35 -6.99 -6.23
CA CYS A 223 12.10 -6.07 -5.12
C CYS A 223 13.35 -5.89 -4.24
N SER A 224 13.81 -4.65 -4.15
CA SER A 224 14.95 -4.21 -3.35
C SER A 224 14.54 -3.56 -2.03
N ASN A 225 13.30 -3.05 -1.95
CA ASN A 225 12.79 -2.32 -0.79
C ASN A 225 11.29 -2.62 -0.55
N VAL A 226 10.79 -2.21 0.62
CA VAL A 226 9.39 -2.46 1.05
C VAL A 226 8.37 -1.81 0.13
N ALA A 227 8.68 -0.64 -0.45
CA ALA A 227 7.75 0.03 -1.36
C ALA A 227 7.55 -0.79 -2.65
N GLU A 228 8.63 -1.34 -3.21
CA GLU A 228 8.57 -2.26 -4.36
C GLU A 228 7.83 -3.55 -4.01
N VAL A 229 8.02 -4.11 -2.80
CA VAL A 229 7.28 -5.30 -2.34
C VAL A 229 5.77 -5.02 -2.29
N HIS A 230 5.34 -3.88 -1.73
CA HIS A 230 3.92 -3.53 -1.68
C HIS A 230 3.30 -3.34 -3.07
N LEU A 231 4.06 -2.73 -4.00
CA LEU A 231 3.61 -2.58 -5.37
C LEU A 231 3.57 -3.94 -6.09
N ALA A 232 4.52 -4.83 -5.82
CA ALA A 232 4.52 -6.22 -6.30
C ALA A 232 3.29 -7.00 -5.82
N VAL A 233 2.91 -6.82 -4.56
CA VAL A 233 1.69 -7.43 -3.98
C VAL A 233 0.46 -6.94 -4.73
N ARG A 234 0.35 -5.65 -5.05
CA ARG A 234 -0.77 -5.10 -5.84
C ARG A 234 -0.79 -5.66 -7.26
N CYS A 235 0.36 -5.69 -7.95
CA CYS A 235 0.47 -6.32 -9.26
C CYS A 235 0.09 -7.81 -9.20
N THR A 236 0.52 -8.53 -8.17
CA THR A 236 0.09 -9.92 -7.97
C THR A 236 -1.41 -9.98 -7.76
N ALA A 237 -2.00 -9.07 -6.97
CA ALA A 237 -3.43 -9.03 -6.72
C ALA A 237 -4.28 -8.78 -7.97
N SER A 238 -3.83 -7.89 -8.85
CA SER A 238 -4.57 -7.59 -10.08
C SER A 238 -4.36 -8.64 -11.17
N TYR A 239 -3.20 -9.33 -11.22
CA TYR A 239 -2.85 -10.22 -12.33
C TYR A 239 -2.92 -11.70 -12.02
N TRP A 240 -2.88 -12.11 -10.76
CA TRP A 240 -2.85 -13.51 -10.37
C TRP A 240 -4.26 -14.04 -10.15
N ASN A 241 -4.55 -15.22 -10.70
CA ASN A 241 -5.86 -15.84 -10.54
C ASN A 241 -5.97 -16.76 -9.32
N GLY A 242 -4.96 -16.79 -8.45
CA GLY A 242 -4.93 -17.64 -7.26
C GLY A 242 -4.36 -19.06 -7.41
N ASN A 243 -3.98 -19.50 -8.62
CA ASN A 243 -3.52 -20.87 -8.86
C ASN A 243 -2.00 -20.97 -9.11
N GLY A 244 -1.46 -22.19 -9.09
CA GLY A 244 -0.09 -22.48 -9.51
C GLY A 244 0.99 -22.33 -8.44
N VAL A 245 0.62 -22.03 -7.18
CA VAL A 245 1.56 -22.03 -6.05
C VAL A 245 2.09 -23.45 -5.77
N GLU A 246 1.24 -24.47 -5.91
CA GLU A 246 1.65 -25.88 -5.79
C GLU A 246 2.72 -26.27 -6.81
N ASP A 247 2.46 -26.01 -8.10
CA ASP A 247 3.42 -26.27 -9.18
C ASP A 247 4.73 -25.52 -8.95
N TYR A 248 4.64 -24.27 -8.47
CA TYR A 248 5.81 -23.48 -8.14
C TYR A 248 6.63 -24.10 -7.01
N ILE A 249 5.98 -24.54 -5.92
CA ILE A 249 6.66 -25.22 -4.81
C ILE A 249 7.21 -26.58 -5.23
N LEU A 250 6.52 -27.35 -6.07
CA LEU A 250 7.06 -28.61 -6.57
C LEU A 250 8.37 -28.39 -7.36
N LYS A 251 8.46 -27.27 -8.10
CA LYS A 251 9.62 -26.91 -8.92
C LYS A 251 10.76 -26.26 -8.13
N LYS A 252 10.46 -25.27 -7.29
CA LYS A 252 11.45 -24.42 -6.58
C LYS A 252 11.58 -24.80 -5.10
N GLY A 253 10.48 -25.28 -4.53
CA GLY A 253 10.33 -25.64 -3.13
C GLY A 253 10.16 -24.45 -2.20
N PHE A 254 9.88 -24.73 -0.92
CA PHE A 254 9.49 -23.73 0.08
C PHE A 254 10.57 -22.70 0.42
N ASN A 255 11.81 -22.87 -0.03
CA ASN A 255 12.93 -22.01 0.34
C ASN A 255 13.14 -20.86 -0.66
N ASP A 256 12.34 -20.78 -1.72
CA ASP A 256 12.49 -19.72 -2.71
C ASP A 256 12.12 -18.36 -2.11
N SER A 257 12.96 -17.36 -2.36
CA SER A 257 12.79 -16.01 -1.84
C SER A 257 11.54 -15.31 -2.35
N ALA A 258 11.00 -15.68 -3.51
CA ALA A 258 9.76 -15.08 -4.03
C ALA A 258 8.56 -15.38 -3.12
N LEU A 259 8.46 -16.60 -2.58
CA LEU A 259 7.39 -16.97 -1.65
C LEU A 259 7.47 -16.15 -0.36
N LEU A 260 8.68 -16.02 0.20
CA LEU A 260 8.90 -15.23 1.41
C LEU A 260 8.61 -13.76 1.17
N THR A 261 9.04 -13.21 0.04
CA THR A 261 8.80 -11.81 -0.33
C THR A 261 7.31 -11.52 -0.46
N LEU A 262 6.55 -12.38 -1.16
CA LEU A 262 5.10 -12.23 -1.26
C LEU A 262 4.42 -12.39 0.11
N THR A 263 4.81 -13.39 0.90
CA THR A 263 4.18 -13.62 2.21
C THR A 263 4.40 -12.42 3.14
N ASN A 264 5.63 -11.88 3.18
CA ASN A 264 5.95 -10.71 3.99
C ASN A 264 5.20 -9.48 3.49
N GLY A 265 5.16 -9.24 2.17
CA GLY A 265 4.41 -8.13 1.60
C GLY A 265 2.90 -8.19 1.89
N LEU A 266 2.31 -9.39 1.89
CA LEU A 266 0.91 -9.58 2.28
C LEU A 266 0.70 -9.33 3.77
N ILE A 267 1.59 -9.81 4.64
CA ILE A 267 1.56 -9.52 6.08
C ILE A 267 1.65 -8.02 6.33
N ASP A 268 2.63 -7.34 5.72
CA ASP A 268 2.85 -5.90 5.88
C ASP A 268 1.61 -5.12 5.40
N TYR A 269 1.00 -5.53 4.29
CA TYR A 269 -0.26 -4.95 3.82
C TYR A 269 -1.39 -5.10 4.85
N TRP A 270 -1.56 -6.29 5.45
CA TRP A 270 -2.61 -6.51 6.46
C TRP A 270 -2.36 -5.74 7.75
N GLU A 271 -1.09 -5.61 8.17
CA GLU A 271 -0.75 -4.74 9.30
C GLU A 271 -1.19 -3.30 9.00
N LEU A 272 -0.91 -2.77 7.81
CA LEU A 272 -1.36 -1.44 7.38
C LEU A 272 -2.89 -1.30 7.30
N ALA A 273 -3.57 -2.33 6.77
CA ALA A 273 -5.03 -2.34 6.64
C ALA A 273 -5.73 -2.31 8.00
N ILE A 274 -5.25 -3.07 8.98
CA ILE A 274 -5.82 -3.12 10.33
C ILE A 274 -5.67 -1.79 11.07
N TYR A 275 -4.56 -1.07 10.84
CA TYR A 275 -4.40 0.29 11.36
C TYR A 275 -5.22 1.34 10.58
N ARG A 276 -6.16 0.91 9.72
CA ARG A 276 -7.06 1.75 8.92
C ARG A 276 -6.32 2.78 8.05
N MET A 277 -5.11 2.44 7.62
CA MET A 277 -4.31 3.29 6.74
C MET A 277 -4.70 3.11 5.28
N VAL A 278 -5.47 2.07 4.98
CA VAL A 278 -5.91 1.67 3.65
C VAL A 278 -7.43 1.50 3.67
N ASP A 279 -8.10 1.97 2.61
CA ASP A 279 -9.56 1.84 2.47
C ASP A 279 -9.95 0.36 2.34
N LEU A 280 -10.96 -0.06 3.10
CA LEU A 280 -11.51 -1.42 3.12
C LEU A 280 -12.01 -1.86 1.74
N GLN A 281 -12.41 -0.94 0.86
CA GLN A 281 -12.81 -1.33 -0.50
C GLN A 281 -11.62 -1.88 -1.31
N SER A 282 -10.41 -1.37 -1.06
CA SER A 282 -9.19 -1.80 -1.76
C SER A 282 -8.57 -3.10 -1.20
N THR A 283 -9.07 -3.58 -0.05
CA THR A 283 -8.54 -4.80 0.59
C THR A 283 -9.06 -6.08 -0.03
N TRP A 284 -10.10 -6.02 -0.87
CA TRP A 284 -10.72 -7.20 -1.46
C TRP A 284 -9.76 -8.04 -2.31
N GLU A 285 -9.05 -7.42 -3.25
CA GLU A 285 -8.11 -8.14 -4.12
C GLU A 285 -6.98 -8.77 -3.30
N HIS A 286 -6.49 -8.03 -2.30
CA HIS A 286 -5.47 -8.48 -1.37
C HIS A 286 -5.95 -9.65 -0.50
N PHE A 287 -7.23 -9.66 -0.12
CA PHE A 287 -7.87 -10.76 0.60
C PHE A 287 -7.94 -12.03 -0.23
N ILE A 288 -8.39 -11.93 -1.49
CA ILE A 288 -8.42 -13.07 -2.41
C ILE A 288 -7.00 -13.66 -2.58
N VAL A 289 -6.01 -12.80 -2.85
CA VAL A 289 -4.63 -13.24 -3.05
C VAL A 289 -4.03 -13.85 -1.81
N SER A 290 -4.24 -13.24 -0.64
CA SER A 290 -3.77 -13.79 0.62
C SER A 290 -4.35 -15.17 0.89
N SER A 291 -5.64 -15.34 0.64
CA SER A 291 -6.33 -16.61 0.81
C SER A 291 -5.83 -17.69 -0.12
N ASN A 292 -5.81 -17.40 -1.41
CA ASN A 292 -5.36 -18.35 -2.43
C ASN A 292 -3.89 -18.72 -2.21
N PHE A 293 -3.09 -17.77 -1.72
CA PHE A 293 -1.72 -18.03 -1.32
C PHE A 293 -1.65 -18.97 -0.12
N VAL A 294 -2.39 -18.70 0.96
CA VAL A 294 -2.48 -19.61 2.13
C VAL A 294 -2.93 -21.01 1.69
N ASP A 295 -3.96 -21.12 0.86
CA ASP A 295 -4.45 -22.39 0.31
C ASP A 295 -3.36 -23.13 -0.43
N GLY A 296 -2.73 -22.47 -1.40
CA GLY A 296 -1.72 -23.07 -2.25
C GLY A 296 -0.52 -23.55 -1.45
N ILE A 297 -0.09 -22.80 -0.42
CA ILE A 297 0.98 -23.25 0.47
C ILE A 297 0.56 -24.51 1.25
N LEU A 298 -0.66 -24.52 1.81
CA LEU A 298 -1.15 -25.66 2.61
C LEU A 298 -1.37 -26.91 1.75
N ALA A 299 -1.96 -26.76 0.56
CA ALA A 299 -2.14 -27.84 -0.41
C ALA A 299 -0.80 -28.42 -0.86
N SER A 300 0.22 -27.57 -1.06
CA SER A 300 1.57 -28.02 -1.42
C SER A 300 2.20 -28.97 -0.40
N LEU A 301 1.81 -28.90 0.88
CA LEU A 301 2.32 -29.82 1.90
C LEU A 301 1.88 -31.27 1.66
N GLN A 302 0.74 -31.48 0.98
CA GLN A 302 0.26 -32.80 0.59
C GLN A 302 0.96 -33.32 -0.67
N SER A 303 1.22 -32.42 -1.62
CA SER A 303 1.70 -32.75 -2.95
C SER A 303 3.22 -32.97 -3.01
N VAL A 304 3.99 -32.35 -2.10
CA VAL A 304 5.47 -32.45 -2.11
C VAL A 304 5.92 -33.78 -1.49
N PRO A 305 6.79 -34.55 -2.18
CA PRO A 305 7.38 -35.78 -1.63
C PRO A 305 8.08 -35.56 -0.28
N LEU A 306 7.85 -36.48 0.66
CA LEU A 306 8.34 -36.38 2.04
C LEU A 306 9.86 -36.30 2.16
N ASP A 307 10.59 -36.99 1.29
CA ASP A 307 12.04 -36.92 1.19
C ASP A 307 12.53 -35.50 0.84
N LYS A 308 11.81 -34.78 -0.02
CA LYS A 308 12.11 -33.37 -0.32
C LYS A 308 11.80 -32.45 0.86
N ILE A 309 10.79 -32.77 1.67
CA ILE A 309 10.44 -32.01 2.87
C ILE A 309 11.49 -32.27 3.98
N SER A 310 11.85 -33.53 4.22
CA SER A 310 12.77 -33.94 5.30
C SER A 310 14.21 -33.53 5.01
N ASN A 311 14.72 -33.74 3.79
CA ASN A 311 16.07 -33.30 3.41
C ASN A 311 16.24 -31.78 3.50
N ARG A 312 15.14 -31.03 3.40
CA ARG A 312 15.13 -29.57 3.55
C ARG A 312 14.98 -29.09 4.99
N ARG A 313 14.69 -29.94 5.97
CA ARG A 313 14.61 -29.51 7.38
C ARG A 313 15.93 -29.04 7.97
N GLY A 314 17.06 -29.43 7.38
CA GLY A 314 18.37 -28.83 7.70
C GLY A 314 18.40 -27.32 7.41
N HIS A 315 17.48 -26.82 6.57
CA HIS A 315 17.30 -25.41 6.30
C HIS A 315 16.04 -24.89 7.00
N ASN A 316 16.21 -23.91 7.90
CA ASN A 316 15.18 -23.25 8.71
C ASN A 316 14.09 -22.48 7.90
N ALA A 317 13.89 -22.78 6.62
CA ALA A 317 13.03 -22.02 5.72
C ALA A 317 11.56 -22.46 5.77
N LEU A 318 11.25 -23.77 5.75
CA LEU A 318 9.85 -24.23 5.86
C LEU A 318 9.17 -23.74 7.16
N PRO A 319 9.78 -23.85 8.36
CA PRO A 319 9.20 -23.29 9.58
C PRO A 319 8.97 -21.77 9.51
N LYS A 320 9.83 -21.02 8.81
CA LYS A 320 9.64 -19.57 8.60
C LYS A 320 8.45 -19.27 7.70
N VAL A 321 8.29 -20.02 6.60
CA VAL A 321 7.13 -19.89 5.70
C VAL A 321 5.85 -20.23 6.47
N LEU A 322 5.79 -21.37 7.17
CA LEU A 322 4.59 -21.78 7.90
C LEU A 322 4.21 -20.79 9.02
N LYS A 323 5.20 -20.23 9.73
CA LYS A 323 4.95 -19.15 10.69
C LYS A 323 4.31 -17.92 10.03
N SER A 324 4.75 -17.57 8.83
CA SER A 324 4.25 -16.40 8.10
C SER A 324 2.85 -16.67 7.53
N VAL A 325 2.61 -17.87 7.00
CA VAL A 325 1.28 -18.34 6.56
C VAL A 325 0.28 -18.35 7.73
N PHE A 326 0.71 -18.79 8.92
CA PHE A 326 -0.13 -18.71 10.13
C PHE A 326 -0.52 -17.27 10.45
N LYS A 327 0.42 -16.33 10.42
CA LYS A 327 0.12 -14.90 10.65
C LYS A 327 -0.86 -14.37 9.61
N LEU A 328 -0.67 -14.73 8.34
CA LEU A 328 -1.54 -14.30 7.26
C LEU A 328 -2.96 -14.86 7.44
N HIS A 329 -3.09 -16.16 7.75
CA HIS A 329 -4.38 -16.76 8.10
C HIS A 329 -5.05 -16.04 9.27
N TYR A 330 -4.30 -15.72 10.33
CA TYR A 330 -4.81 -14.97 11.47
C TYR A 330 -5.42 -13.64 11.04
N PHE A 331 -4.72 -12.85 10.19
CA PHE A 331 -5.24 -11.58 9.70
C PHE A 331 -6.55 -11.76 8.93
N LEU A 332 -6.59 -12.71 8.00
CA LEU A 332 -7.77 -13.01 7.20
C LEU A 332 -8.98 -13.41 8.07
N HIS A 333 -8.73 -14.17 9.13
CA HIS A 333 -9.77 -14.66 10.04
C HIS A 333 -10.22 -13.59 11.07
N SER A 334 -9.33 -12.66 11.43
CA SER A 334 -9.62 -11.56 12.35
C SER A 334 -10.32 -10.37 11.67
N SER A 335 -10.24 -10.29 10.34
CA SER A 335 -10.82 -9.20 9.55
C SER A 335 -12.32 -9.43 9.31
N ARG A 336 -13.10 -8.35 9.34
CA ARG A 336 -14.51 -8.35 8.92
C ARG A 336 -14.67 -8.71 7.44
N CYS A 337 -13.64 -8.52 6.61
CA CYS A 337 -13.67 -9.02 5.24
C CYS A 337 -13.95 -10.53 5.17
N GLY A 338 -13.50 -11.30 6.16
CA GLY A 338 -13.76 -12.74 6.20
C GLY A 338 -15.24 -13.12 6.28
N SER A 339 -16.08 -12.34 6.97
CA SER A 339 -17.50 -12.69 7.14
C SER A 339 -18.33 -12.44 5.89
N LEU A 340 -17.96 -11.46 5.06
CA LEU A 340 -18.66 -11.17 3.81
C LEU A 340 -18.52 -12.29 2.75
N TYR A 341 -17.50 -13.16 2.89
CA TYR A 341 -17.12 -14.12 1.85
C TYR A 341 -16.97 -15.55 2.34
N TYR A 342 -17.46 -15.81 3.55
CA TYR A 342 -17.38 -17.10 4.24
C TYR A 342 -17.87 -18.26 3.37
N ASP A 343 -18.92 -18.04 2.59
CA ASP A 343 -19.58 -19.08 1.79
C ASP A 343 -18.80 -19.48 0.53
N SER A 344 -17.90 -18.61 0.05
CA SER A 344 -17.27 -18.77 -1.27
C SER A 344 -15.93 -19.51 -1.24
N HIS A 345 -15.25 -19.53 -0.09
CA HIS A 345 -13.90 -20.09 0.02
C HIS A 345 -13.74 -20.82 1.36
N GLY A 346 -13.68 -22.16 1.30
CA GLY A 346 -13.76 -23.03 2.48
C GLY A 346 -12.59 -22.96 3.48
N ILE A 347 -11.63 -22.04 3.30
CA ILE A 347 -10.50 -21.82 4.21
C ILE A 347 -10.87 -20.82 5.31
N PHE A 348 -11.67 -19.82 4.97
CA PHE A 348 -11.97 -18.71 5.89
C PHE A 348 -12.81 -19.13 7.07
N GLY A 349 -13.66 -20.15 6.87
CA GLY A 349 -14.52 -20.64 7.92
C GLY A 349 -13.94 -21.69 8.84
N ARG A 350 -12.62 -21.86 8.80
CA ARG A 350 -11.93 -22.86 9.58
C ARG A 350 -10.82 -22.22 10.38
N PHE A 351 -10.82 -22.48 11.68
CA PHE A 351 -9.68 -22.22 12.54
C PHE A 351 -8.42 -22.90 11.99
N TRP A 352 -7.28 -22.37 12.41
CA TRP A 352 -5.98 -22.92 12.03
C TRP A 352 -5.86 -24.41 12.32
N GLY A 353 -6.27 -24.87 13.50
CA GLY A 353 -6.29 -26.30 13.83
C GLY A 353 -7.14 -27.15 12.87
N ALA A 354 -8.31 -26.67 12.45
CA ALA A 354 -9.16 -27.38 11.49
C ALA A 354 -8.56 -27.43 10.08
N LEU A 355 -7.85 -26.37 9.66
CA LEU A 355 -7.07 -26.39 8.43
C LEU A 355 -5.91 -27.38 8.52
N CYS A 356 -5.18 -27.40 9.64
CA CYS A 356 -4.11 -28.37 9.86
C CYS A 356 -4.60 -29.81 9.70
N HIS A 357 -5.75 -30.15 10.29
CA HIS A 357 -6.35 -31.49 10.14
C HIS A 357 -6.77 -31.78 8.70
N LYS A 358 -7.39 -30.81 8.02
CA LYS A 358 -7.81 -30.95 6.61
C LYS A 358 -6.61 -31.22 5.70
N TYR A 359 -5.55 -30.41 5.81
CA TYR A 359 -4.41 -30.48 4.91
C TYR A 359 -3.37 -31.53 5.32
N LEU A 360 -3.31 -31.96 6.58
CA LEU A 360 -2.27 -32.85 7.08
C LEU A 360 -2.84 -34.14 7.70
N ALA A 361 -3.95 -34.65 7.15
CA ALA A 361 -4.53 -35.93 7.57
C ALA A 361 -3.60 -37.14 7.32
N ASN A 362 -2.58 -37.00 6.48
CA ASN A 362 -1.61 -38.06 6.22
C ASN A 362 -0.71 -38.30 7.44
N PRO A 363 -0.65 -39.53 8.01
CA PRO A 363 0.18 -39.84 9.17
C PRO A 363 1.67 -39.54 8.96
N LYS A 364 2.16 -39.60 7.71
CA LYS A 364 3.55 -39.26 7.40
C LYS A 364 3.88 -37.78 7.66
N LEU A 365 2.87 -36.91 7.63
CA LEU A 365 2.98 -35.48 7.91
C LEU A 365 2.67 -35.12 9.38
N ALA A 366 2.53 -36.11 10.27
CA ALA A 366 2.14 -35.89 11.67
C ALA A 366 3.06 -34.94 12.44
N GLU A 367 4.34 -34.89 12.09
CA GLU A 367 5.27 -33.97 12.73
C GLU A 367 5.09 -32.52 12.25
N ILE A 368 4.88 -32.30 10.95
CA ILE A 368 4.52 -30.96 10.42
C ILE A 368 3.20 -30.50 11.01
N HIS A 369 2.23 -31.42 11.14
CA HIS A 369 0.96 -31.15 11.79
C HIS A 369 1.15 -30.67 13.22
N ARG A 370 1.97 -31.38 14.02
CA ARG A 370 2.30 -30.98 15.39
C ARG A 370 2.97 -29.61 15.45
N ASP A 371 3.91 -29.33 14.54
CA ASP A 371 4.60 -28.05 14.50
C ASP A 371 3.66 -26.90 14.10
N MET A 372 2.74 -27.12 13.17
CA MET A 372 1.73 -26.13 12.81
C MET A 372 0.76 -25.84 13.97
N LEU A 373 0.33 -26.85 14.73
CA LEU A 373 -0.48 -26.63 15.94
C LEU A 373 0.29 -25.85 17.02
N ARG A 374 1.60 -26.10 17.16
CA ARG A 374 2.46 -25.33 18.07
C ARG A 374 2.58 -23.86 17.67
N LEU A 375 2.49 -23.53 16.37
CA LEU A 375 2.47 -22.12 15.93
C LEU A 375 1.27 -21.38 16.53
N GLU A 376 0.08 -21.98 16.49
CA GLU A 376 -1.13 -21.38 17.07
C GLU A 376 -0.97 -21.14 18.58
N GLN A 377 -0.52 -22.16 19.32
CA GLN A 377 -0.28 -22.04 20.77
C GLN A 377 0.74 -20.94 21.09
N LYS A 378 1.82 -20.85 20.30
CA LYS A 378 2.91 -19.91 20.53
C LYS A 378 2.55 -18.47 20.16
N TYR A 379 1.87 -18.27 19.04
CA TYR A 379 1.72 -16.95 18.43
C TYR A 379 0.30 -16.38 18.53
N ALA A 380 -0.76 -17.18 18.68
CA ALA A 380 -2.14 -16.67 18.68
C ALA A 380 -2.38 -15.65 19.79
N ARG A 381 -1.85 -15.86 21.01
CA ARG A 381 -2.00 -14.91 22.13
C ARG A 381 -1.32 -13.57 21.84
N ALA A 382 -0.11 -13.61 21.26
CA ALA A 382 0.62 -12.40 20.90
C ALA A 382 -0.08 -11.64 19.76
N MET A 383 -0.54 -12.37 18.73
CA MET A 383 -1.29 -11.80 17.61
C MET A 383 -2.60 -11.17 18.09
N ARG A 384 -3.35 -11.82 18.99
CA ARG A 384 -4.59 -11.28 19.59
C ARG A 384 -4.38 -10.00 20.38
N ARG A 385 -3.28 -9.92 21.12
CA ARG A 385 -2.93 -8.69 21.85
C ARG A 385 -2.57 -7.54 20.91
N ARG A 386 -1.81 -7.83 19.85
CA ARG A 386 -1.34 -6.80 18.91
C ARG A 386 -2.42 -6.38 17.91
N PHE A 387 -3.23 -7.35 17.48
CA PHE A 387 -4.24 -7.24 16.44
C PHE A 387 -5.54 -7.88 16.95
N PRO A 388 -6.31 -7.15 17.77
CA PRO A 388 -7.60 -7.62 18.24
C PRO A 388 -8.53 -7.84 17.04
N TRP A 389 -9.38 -8.86 17.12
CA TRP A 389 -10.33 -9.14 16.07
C TRP A 389 -11.38 -8.03 15.95
N GLU A 390 -11.88 -7.84 14.74
CA GLU A 390 -12.99 -6.91 14.51
C GLU A 390 -14.29 -7.54 15.00
N LYS A 391 -15.22 -6.69 15.47
CA LYS A 391 -16.57 -7.13 15.82
C LYS A 391 -17.23 -7.78 14.59
N ASP A 392 -17.88 -8.91 14.80
CA ASP A 392 -18.57 -9.71 13.77
C ASP A 392 -17.63 -10.33 12.72
N SER A 393 -16.32 -10.39 13.02
CA SER A 393 -15.37 -11.24 12.29
C SER A 393 -15.63 -12.72 12.60
N PRO A 394 -15.13 -13.66 11.76
CA PRO A 394 -15.15 -15.08 12.07
C PRO A 394 -14.64 -15.41 13.48
N MET A 395 -13.50 -14.83 13.90
CA MET A 395 -12.96 -15.06 15.25
C MET A 395 -13.89 -14.60 16.37
N ASP A 396 -14.56 -13.46 16.20
CA ASP A 396 -15.48 -12.92 17.20
C ASP A 396 -16.73 -13.79 17.33
N ASN A 397 -17.29 -14.23 16.20
CA ASN A 397 -18.46 -15.13 16.18
C ASN A 397 -18.13 -16.48 16.84
N ASP A 398 -16.95 -16.99 16.56
CA ASP A 398 -16.44 -18.23 17.11
C ASP A 398 -16.21 -18.15 18.62
N GLU A 399 -15.61 -17.06 19.11
CA GLU A 399 -15.40 -16.87 20.55
C GLU A 399 -16.74 -16.70 21.27
N LYS A 400 -17.69 -15.96 20.70
CA LYS A 400 -19.06 -15.84 21.21
C LYS A 400 -19.75 -17.21 21.28
N ALA A 401 -19.59 -18.05 20.26
CA ALA A 401 -20.15 -19.40 20.26
C ALA A 401 -19.54 -20.28 21.37
N ARG A 402 -18.22 -20.18 21.60
CA ARG A 402 -17.54 -20.91 22.69
C ARG A 402 -17.99 -20.46 24.07
N VAL A 403 -18.11 -19.15 24.28
CA VAL A 403 -18.61 -18.59 25.54
C VAL A 403 -20.07 -18.98 25.75
N GLY A 404 -20.91 -18.92 24.70
CA GLY A 404 -22.31 -19.36 24.75
C GLY A 404 -22.46 -20.83 25.15
N LEU A 405 -21.65 -21.72 24.57
CA LEU A 405 -21.62 -23.15 24.93
C LEU A 405 -21.16 -23.37 26.38
N SER A 406 -20.17 -22.61 26.85
CA SER A 406 -19.70 -22.70 28.24
C SER A 406 -20.76 -22.26 29.24
N VAL A 407 -21.55 -21.22 28.93
CA VAL A 407 -22.64 -20.76 29.79
C VAL A 407 -23.78 -21.78 29.82
N TYR A 408 -24.11 -22.38 28.67
CA TYR A 408 -25.14 -23.42 28.61
C TYR A 408 -24.78 -24.65 29.45
N ASN A 409 -23.55 -25.14 29.35
CA ASN A 409 -23.10 -26.30 30.14
C ASN A 409 -23.09 -26.00 31.64
N ALA A 410 -22.66 -24.80 32.06
CA ALA A 410 -22.66 -24.42 33.47
C ALA A 410 -24.07 -24.33 34.08
N VAL A 411 -25.09 -23.98 33.29
CA VAL A 411 -26.50 -23.97 33.73
C VAL A 411 -27.06 -25.38 33.82
N SER A 412 -26.71 -26.26 32.88
CA SER A 412 -27.16 -27.66 32.92
C SER A 412 -26.61 -28.44 34.13
N ASP A 413 -25.38 -28.13 34.56
CA ASP A 413 -24.77 -28.76 35.74
C ASP A 413 -25.37 -28.23 37.06
N SER A 414 -25.91 -27.00 37.09
CA SER A 414 -26.54 -26.46 38.32
C SER A 414 -27.93 -27.01 38.60
N ASP A 415 -28.61 -27.56 37.59
CA ASP A 415 -29.96 -28.12 37.74
C ASP A 415 -29.95 -29.61 38.14
N SER A 416 -28.77 -30.28 38.10
CA SER A 416 -28.64 -31.71 38.45
C SER A 416 -28.39 -32.00 39.93
N ASP A 417 -28.19 -30.98 40.78
CA ASP A 417 -27.91 -31.13 42.22
C ASP A 417 -29.15 -30.87 43.12
N SER A 418 -30.36 -30.88 42.54
CA SER A 418 -31.63 -30.61 43.24
C SER A 418 -32.53 -31.84 43.52
N ASP A 419 -32.01 -33.06 43.35
CA ASP A 419 -32.63 -34.32 43.83
C ASP A 419 -31.74 -34.97 44.89
#